data_AF-A0A8S2RL66-F1
#
_entry.id   AF-A0A8S2RL66-F1
#
_cell.length_a   1.000
_cell.length_b   1.000
_cell.length_c   1.000
_cell.angle_alpha   90.00
_cell.angle_beta   90.00
_cell.angle_gamma   90.00
#
_symmetry.space_group_name_H-M   'P 1'
#
loop_
_entity.id
_entity.type
_entity.pdbx_description
1 polymer ?
#
loop_
_entity_poly.entity_id
_entity_poly.type
_entity_poly.pdbx_seq_one_letter_code
_entity_poly.pdbx_strand_id
1 'polypeptide(L)'
;MPTNQIVIIDNKENGQPMMRNGSKTDSMEPKFPSGRSSLQGRSSLQSDASLIATPVTPSTNDFPPVFQSAELTKYQTNMENTLRWILKLEDELDKQENIAANDLKLVKDQFQKHEAFMINLTKDQHQIGQVLEEGNRLLTSSNTDLHPREENEIKEQMKILNRQWESLRAKSLERQFNLHKMLMKLQIDQIESFDTWLSLAEKRIASQLNSMEQDLPGVERQYRLLAQLQDELVAQQQMTESLQNMVIVVDDSSVNGTNSLTSKYTSTDIENKLSNLSERWANICTFVQNRWILLQEVKIELEQVKFNLEKFIRWITRKEDEVAKMIAEPHLSDTDVLMQQAHAIKVT
;
A
#
# COMPACT_ATOMS: atom_id res chain seq x y z
N MET A 1 -7.31 -13.13 2.87
CA MET A 1 -6.34 -14.21 3.20
C MET A 1 -6.28 -14.38 4.71
N PRO A 2 -5.98 -15.59 5.22
CA PRO A 2 -5.79 -15.79 6.65
C PRO A 2 -4.54 -15.04 7.13
N THR A 3 -4.64 -14.36 8.27
CA THR A 3 -3.51 -13.66 8.89
C THR A 3 -2.58 -14.66 9.58
N ASN A 4 -1.85 -15.44 8.78
CA ASN A 4 -0.79 -16.32 9.27
C ASN A 4 0.35 -15.44 9.78
N GLN A 5 0.26 -15.02 11.04
CA GLN A 5 1.33 -14.33 11.74
C GLN A 5 2.58 -15.21 11.69
N ILE A 6 3.65 -14.71 11.06
CA ILE A 6 4.95 -15.36 11.13
C ILE A 6 5.36 -15.33 12.60
N VAL A 7 5.45 -16.51 13.23
CA VAL A 7 6.07 -16.62 14.55
C VAL A 7 7.56 -16.34 14.36
N ILE A 8 7.97 -15.10 14.62
CA ILE A 8 9.39 -14.72 14.58
C ILE A 8 10.10 -15.52 15.67
N ILE A 9 10.90 -16.50 15.26
CA ILE A 9 11.62 -17.37 16.19
C ILE A 9 12.83 -16.61 16.73
N ASP A 10 12.62 -15.96 17.86
CA ASP A 10 13.54 -15.03 18.54
C ASP A 10 14.85 -15.72 18.95
N ASN A 11 15.88 -15.61 18.09
CA ASN A 11 17.11 -16.39 18.13
C ASN A 11 18.11 -15.89 19.20
N LYS A 12 17.68 -15.86 20.47
CA LYS A 12 18.37 -15.20 21.59
C LYS A 12 19.58 -15.92 22.17
N GLU A 13 19.84 -17.18 21.84
CA GLU A 13 20.89 -17.97 22.49
C GLU A 13 22.29 -17.80 21.88
N ASN A 14 22.42 -17.26 20.66
CA ASN A 14 23.70 -16.86 20.07
C ASN A 14 24.07 -15.42 20.52
N GLY A 15 24.46 -15.30 21.79
CA GLY A 15 24.49 -14.00 22.49
C GLY A 15 25.60 -13.03 22.10
N GLN A 16 25.20 -11.83 21.63
CA GLN A 16 25.88 -10.56 21.95
C GLN A 16 24.88 -9.38 21.92
N PRO A 17 24.81 -8.52 22.96
CA PRO A 17 23.81 -7.46 23.04
C PRO A 17 24.27 -6.15 22.35
N MET A 18 23.77 -5.90 21.13
CA MET A 18 23.85 -4.56 20.51
C MET A 18 22.77 -3.64 21.11
N MET A 19 23.15 -2.91 22.17
CA MET A 19 22.37 -1.80 22.72
C MET A 19 22.07 -0.75 21.64
N ARG A 20 20.79 -0.42 21.42
CA ARG A 20 20.41 0.84 20.76
C ARG A 20 19.24 1.50 21.48
N ASN A 21 19.56 2.54 22.24
CA ASN A 21 18.56 3.39 22.89
C ASN A 21 17.73 4.14 21.84
N GLY A 22 16.41 4.12 22.01
CA GLY A 22 15.44 5.00 21.33
C GLY A 22 14.46 5.51 22.38
N SER A 23 14.55 6.80 22.72
CA SER A 23 13.90 7.35 23.92
C SER A 23 12.38 7.47 23.80
N LYS A 24 11.69 7.33 24.94
CA LYS A 24 10.37 7.93 25.11
C LYS A 24 10.47 9.46 24.98
N THR A 25 9.50 10.06 24.30
CA THR A 25 8.98 11.38 24.65
C THR A 25 7.46 11.31 24.61
N ASP A 26 6.82 11.83 25.65
CA ASP A 26 5.38 11.76 25.89
C ASP A 26 4.81 13.19 25.92
N SER A 27 3.51 13.31 25.60
CA SER A 27 2.60 14.39 26.02
C SER A 27 2.64 15.80 25.38
N MET A 28 1.40 16.26 25.11
CA MET A 28 0.84 17.62 25.28
C MET A 28 1.03 18.72 24.20
N GLU A 29 -0.02 18.85 23.38
CA GLU A 29 -0.70 20.12 23.06
C GLU A 29 -1.24 20.87 24.31
N PRO A 30 -1.82 22.09 24.20
CA PRO A 30 -1.62 23.18 23.21
C PRO A 30 -1.45 24.58 23.89
N LYS A 31 -1.20 25.66 23.13
CA LYS A 31 -1.48 27.07 23.57
C LYS A 31 -1.41 28.15 22.47
N PHE A 32 -2.55 28.84 22.27
CA PHE A 32 -2.65 30.29 21.96
C PHE A 32 -2.71 31.08 23.31
N PRO A 33 -2.74 32.44 23.41
CA PRO A 33 -3.15 33.44 22.40
C PRO A 33 -2.44 34.85 22.42
N SER A 34 -3.00 35.78 21.61
CA SER A 34 -3.10 37.25 21.83
C SER A 34 -1.92 38.22 21.59
N GLY A 35 -2.23 39.38 20.96
CA GLY A 35 -1.35 40.57 20.81
C GLY A 35 -1.42 41.23 19.41
N ARG A 36 -2.52 41.86 18.96
CA ARG A 36 -3.11 43.17 19.31
C ARG A 36 -2.31 44.42 18.85
N SER A 37 -2.97 45.26 18.01
CA SER A 37 -2.74 46.72 17.78
C SER A 37 -1.41 47.15 17.08
N SER A 38 -1.27 48.33 16.44
CA SER A 38 -2.12 49.54 16.38
C SER A 38 -1.76 50.49 15.21
N LEU A 39 -2.74 51.30 14.73
CA LEU A 39 -2.58 52.70 14.24
C LEU A 39 -1.74 52.94 12.94
N GLN A 40 -1.83 54.07 12.20
CA GLN A 40 -2.85 55.13 12.01
C GLN A 40 -2.43 56.04 10.82
N GLY A 41 -3.37 56.61 10.06
CA GLY A 41 -3.06 57.55 8.98
C GLY A 41 -4.26 58.42 8.55
N ARG A 42 -4.19 59.73 8.84
CA ARG A 42 -5.16 60.76 8.40
C ARG A 42 -4.56 61.60 7.27
N SER A 43 -5.39 62.03 6.33
CA SER A 43 -5.37 63.43 5.87
C SER A 43 -6.71 63.80 5.22
N SER A 44 -7.11 65.06 5.33
CA SER A 44 -8.36 65.61 4.78
C SER A 44 -8.08 67.01 4.24
N LEU A 45 -8.73 67.42 3.15
CA LEU A 45 -8.76 68.82 2.70
C LEU A 45 -10.14 69.23 2.21
N GLN A 46 -10.50 70.47 2.55
CA GLN A 46 -11.61 71.30 2.07
C GLN A 46 -10.99 72.44 1.21
N SER A 47 -11.68 73.20 0.36
CA SER A 47 -13.06 73.21 -0.17
C SER A 47 -13.05 74.00 -1.52
N ASP A 48 -13.96 74.86 -2.02
CA ASP A 48 -15.24 75.47 -1.57
C ASP A 48 -16.00 76.14 -2.74
N ALA A 49 -17.16 76.73 -2.42
CA ALA A 49 -17.79 77.91 -3.04
C ALA A 49 -18.20 77.90 -4.55
N SER A 50 -19.43 77.44 -4.79
CA SER A 50 -20.56 78.23 -5.32
C SER A 50 -20.39 79.19 -6.53
N LEU A 51 -21.22 79.02 -7.58
CA LEU A 51 -22.36 79.93 -7.86
C LEU A 51 -23.34 79.45 -8.98
N ILE A 52 -24.57 79.95 -8.86
CA ILE A 52 -25.86 79.56 -9.48
C ILE A 52 -25.95 79.73 -11.02
N ALA A 53 -26.63 78.79 -11.70
CA ALA A 53 -27.41 79.01 -12.92
C ALA A 53 -28.62 78.04 -13.01
N THR A 54 -29.66 78.38 -13.79
CA THR A 54 -30.97 77.68 -13.84
C THR A 54 -31.03 76.51 -14.85
N PRO A 55 -31.98 75.56 -14.70
CA PRO A 55 -31.97 74.31 -15.46
C PRO A 55 -32.59 74.41 -16.86
N VAL A 56 -32.08 73.59 -17.77
CA VAL A 56 -32.69 73.26 -19.07
C VAL A 56 -32.64 71.74 -19.24
N THR A 57 -33.80 71.09 -19.33
CA THR A 57 -33.92 69.70 -19.81
C THR A 57 -33.96 69.69 -21.34
N PRO A 58 -33.48 68.62 -21.99
CA PRO A 58 -34.43 67.62 -22.44
C PRO A 58 -33.90 66.16 -22.42
N SER A 59 -34.78 65.24 -22.84
CA SER A 59 -34.44 63.89 -23.33
C SER A 59 -33.83 62.90 -22.35
N THR A 60 -34.61 62.63 -21.31
CA THR A 60 -34.88 61.26 -20.83
C THR A 60 -34.86 60.23 -21.96
N ASN A 61 -33.80 59.43 -22.06
CA ASN A 61 -33.78 58.17 -22.81
C ASN A 61 -34.07 57.02 -21.83
N ASP A 62 -35.30 57.01 -21.29
CA ASP A 62 -35.80 55.87 -20.53
C ASP A 62 -36.03 54.71 -21.48
N PHE A 63 -35.01 53.86 -21.64
CA PHE A 63 -35.28 52.45 -21.87
C PHE A 63 -36.05 51.95 -20.64
N PRO A 64 -37.30 51.47 -20.78
CA PRO A 64 -38.01 50.93 -19.64
C PRO A 64 -37.21 49.76 -19.06
N PRO A 65 -37.17 49.58 -17.73
CA PRO A 65 -36.56 48.41 -17.15
C PRO A 65 -37.28 47.18 -17.70
N VAL A 66 -36.57 46.37 -18.47
CA VAL A 66 -37.09 45.08 -18.95
C VAL A 66 -37.42 44.27 -17.70
N PHE A 67 -38.70 43.98 -17.49
CA PHE A 67 -39.16 43.12 -16.42
C PHE A 67 -38.75 41.68 -16.74
N GLN A 68 -37.48 41.40 -16.47
CA GLN A 68 -36.86 40.10 -16.71
C GLN A 68 -37.68 39.03 -16.00
N SER A 69 -38.20 38.06 -16.76
CA SER A 69 -39.11 37.06 -16.22
C SER A 69 -38.47 36.34 -15.04
N ALA A 70 -39.24 36.08 -13.98
CA ALA A 70 -38.73 35.38 -12.80
C ALA A 70 -38.15 34.00 -13.14
N GLU A 71 -38.64 33.36 -14.22
CA GLU A 71 -38.05 32.12 -14.76
C GLU A 71 -36.68 32.35 -15.42
N LEU A 72 -36.48 33.47 -16.12
CA LEU A 72 -35.20 33.85 -16.74
C LEU A 72 -34.15 34.19 -15.67
N THR A 73 -34.49 34.97 -14.65
CA THR A 73 -33.58 35.24 -13.53
C THR A 73 -33.24 33.98 -12.72
N LYS A 74 -34.21 33.07 -12.55
CA LYS A 74 -33.95 31.73 -11.95
C LYS A 74 -32.97 30.92 -12.81
N TYR A 75 -33.20 30.85 -14.13
CA TYR A 75 -32.31 30.16 -15.07
C TYR A 75 -30.90 30.75 -15.05
N GLN A 76 -30.75 32.08 -15.11
CA GLN A 76 -29.45 32.77 -15.04
C GLN A 76 -28.70 32.42 -13.75
N THR A 77 -29.40 32.45 -12.61
CA THR A 77 -28.84 32.07 -11.30
C THR A 77 -28.38 30.61 -11.29
N ASN A 78 -29.19 29.70 -11.82
CA ASN A 78 -28.87 28.27 -11.89
C ASN A 78 -27.68 28.00 -12.85
N MET A 79 -27.65 28.66 -14.01
CA MET A 79 -26.56 28.61 -14.98
C MET A 79 -25.24 29.11 -14.37
N GLU A 80 -25.24 30.28 -13.73
CA GLU A 80 -24.04 30.84 -13.10
C GLU A 80 -23.51 29.93 -11.97
N ASN A 81 -24.39 29.44 -11.10
CA ASN A 81 -24.01 28.50 -10.04
C ASN A 81 -23.41 27.20 -10.61
N THR A 82 -23.97 26.67 -11.69
CA THR A 82 -23.50 25.45 -12.34
C THR A 82 -22.15 25.65 -13.03
N LEU A 83 -21.96 26.76 -13.74
CA LEU A 83 -20.66 27.12 -14.34
C LEU A 83 -19.58 27.35 -13.27
N ARG A 84 -19.92 28.01 -12.15
CA ARG A 84 -19.02 28.15 -10.98
C ARG A 84 -18.66 26.80 -10.35
N TRP A 85 -19.58 25.84 -10.32
CA TRP A 85 -19.34 24.48 -9.84
C TRP A 85 -18.42 23.70 -10.79
N ILE A 86 -18.62 23.77 -12.11
CA ILE A 86 -17.71 23.16 -13.10
C ILE A 86 -16.30 23.75 -12.96
N LEU A 87 -16.17 25.08 -12.94
CA LEU A 87 -14.86 25.75 -12.79
C LEU A 87 -14.13 25.35 -11.51
N LYS A 88 -14.87 25.12 -10.41
CA LYS A 88 -14.32 24.59 -9.16
C LYS A 88 -13.82 23.14 -9.33
N LEU A 89 -14.55 22.29 -10.06
CA LEU A 89 -14.11 20.91 -10.31
C LEU A 89 -12.95 20.83 -11.32
N GLU A 90 -12.87 21.74 -12.30
CA GLU A 90 -11.71 21.87 -13.19
C GLU A 90 -10.46 22.29 -12.39
N ASP A 91 -10.58 23.27 -11.49
CA ASP A 91 -9.51 23.67 -10.56
C ASP A 91 -9.12 22.57 -9.57
N GLU A 92 -10.08 21.80 -9.04
CA GLU A 92 -9.80 20.63 -8.19
C GLU A 92 -9.17 19.45 -8.95
N LEU A 93 -9.42 19.33 -10.26
CA LEU A 93 -8.82 18.31 -11.13
C LEU A 93 -7.41 18.69 -11.58
N ASP A 94 -7.21 19.92 -12.03
CA ASP A 94 -5.91 20.43 -12.50
C ASP A 94 -4.90 20.56 -11.32
N LYS A 95 -5.39 20.60 -10.06
CA LYS A 95 -4.58 20.48 -8.83
C LYS A 95 -4.13 19.05 -8.47
N GLN A 96 -4.66 18.01 -9.13
CA GLN A 96 -4.28 16.63 -8.80
C GLN A 96 -2.90 16.30 -9.39
N GLU A 97 -1.97 15.89 -8.53
CA GLU A 97 -0.59 15.55 -8.90
C GLU A 97 -0.49 14.57 -10.09
N ASN A 98 0.65 14.61 -10.79
CA ASN A 98 0.95 13.63 -11.83
C ASN A 98 0.93 12.20 -11.28
N ILE A 99 0.47 11.26 -12.11
CA ILE A 99 0.38 9.84 -11.75
C ILE A 99 1.77 9.30 -11.43
N ALA A 100 1.96 8.78 -10.22
CA ALA A 100 3.25 8.23 -9.80
C ALA A 100 3.61 6.98 -10.63
N ALA A 101 4.85 6.90 -11.15
CA ALA A 101 5.23 5.84 -12.07
C ALA A 101 5.63 4.52 -11.39
N ASN A 102 6.20 4.59 -10.18
CA ASN A 102 6.92 3.48 -9.54
C ASN A 102 6.52 3.23 -8.06
N ASP A 103 5.52 3.93 -7.51
CA ASP A 103 5.08 3.78 -6.12
C ASP A 103 3.61 3.33 -6.09
N LEU A 104 3.38 2.04 -5.83
CA LEU A 104 2.03 1.47 -5.74
C LEU A 104 1.18 2.10 -4.62
N LYS A 105 1.79 2.49 -3.50
CA LYS A 105 1.07 3.06 -2.36
C LYS A 105 0.58 4.46 -2.70
N LEU A 106 1.42 5.26 -3.36
CA LEU A 106 1.04 6.59 -3.84
C LEU A 106 0.02 6.51 -4.98
N VAL A 107 0.18 5.60 -5.95
CA VAL A 107 -0.83 5.39 -7.01
C VAL A 107 -2.18 4.95 -6.43
N LYS A 108 -2.20 4.10 -5.40
CA LYS A 108 -3.44 3.68 -4.73
C LYS A 108 -4.13 4.84 -4.02
N ASP A 109 -3.39 5.72 -3.34
CA ASP A 109 -3.93 6.94 -2.71
C ASP A 109 -4.43 7.95 -3.77
N GLN A 110 -3.67 8.17 -4.85
CA GLN A 110 -4.10 8.98 -5.99
C GLN A 110 -5.37 8.43 -6.66
N PHE A 111 -5.49 7.11 -6.81
CA PHE A 111 -6.70 6.44 -7.31
C PHE A 111 -7.89 6.65 -6.37
N GLN A 112 -7.74 6.40 -5.06
CA GLN A 112 -8.82 6.59 -4.08
C GLN A 112 -9.30 8.05 -3.99
N LYS A 113 -8.40 9.02 -4.10
CA LYS A 113 -8.74 10.46 -4.20
C LYS A 113 -9.51 10.78 -5.48
N HIS A 114 -9.11 10.19 -6.60
CA HIS A 114 -9.78 10.40 -7.88
C HIS A 114 -11.15 9.72 -7.95
N GLU A 115 -11.32 8.54 -7.35
CA GLU A 115 -12.63 7.89 -7.19
C GLU A 115 -13.61 8.74 -6.38
N ALA A 116 -13.16 9.32 -5.26
CA ALA A 116 -13.99 10.24 -4.46
C ALA A 116 -14.42 11.49 -5.27
N PHE A 117 -13.53 11.99 -6.13
CA PHE A 117 -13.84 13.07 -7.08
C PHE A 117 -14.84 12.63 -8.16
N MET A 118 -14.68 11.43 -8.76
CA MET A 118 -15.59 10.88 -9.77
C MET A 118 -17.00 10.62 -9.21
N ILE A 119 -17.11 10.16 -7.95
CA ILE A 119 -18.38 10.02 -7.24
C ILE A 119 -19.07 11.39 -7.09
N ASN A 120 -18.32 12.44 -6.73
CA ASN A 120 -18.85 13.79 -6.59
C ASN A 120 -19.30 14.39 -7.94
N LEU A 121 -18.49 14.21 -8.99
CA LEU A 121 -18.79 14.62 -10.37
C LEU A 121 -20.09 13.95 -10.89
N THR A 122 -20.25 12.65 -10.61
CA THR A 122 -21.41 11.85 -11.05
C THR A 122 -22.68 12.20 -10.27
N LYS A 123 -22.56 12.43 -8.95
CA LYS A 123 -23.68 12.79 -8.06
C LYS A 123 -24.41 14.04 -8.54
N ASP A 124 -23.67 15.10 -8.86
CA ASP A 124 -24.24 16.40 -9.21
C ASP A 124 -24.44 16.60 -10.73
N GLN A 125 -24.06 15.62 -11.58
CA GLN A 125 -24.28 15.60 -13.04
C GLN A 125 -25.72 15.96 -13.45
N HIS A 126 -26.73 15.58 -12.65
CA HIS A 126 -28.13 15.87 -12.91
C HIS A 126 -28.44 17.38 -13.02
N GLN A 127 -27.65 18.24 -12.38
CA GLN A 127 -27.80 19.70 -12.41
C GLN A 127 -27.53 20.26 -13.81
N ILE A 128 -26.57 19.68 -14.55
CA ILE A 128 -26.30 20.01 -15.96
C ILE A 128 -27.55 19.78 -16.81
N GLY A 129 -28.19 18.62 -16.64
CA GLY A 129 -29.42 18.26 -17.35
C GLY A 129 -30.56 19.23 -17.04
N GLN A 130 -30.78 19.54 -15.76
CA GLN A 130 -31.82 20.49 -15.33
C GLN A 130 -31.61 21.88 -15.93
N VAL A 131 -30.40 22.44 -15.90
CA VAL A 131 -30.13 23.77 -16.49
C VAL A 131 -30.31 23.79 -18.00
N LEU A 132 -29.92 22.72 -18.70
CA LEU A 132 -30.18 22.59 -20.14
C LEU A 132 -31.67 22.43 -20.46
N GLU A 133 -32.44 21.76 -19.60
CA GLU A 133 -33.91 21.65 -19.72
C GLU A 133 -34.61 23.00 -19.45
N GLU A 134 -34.22 23.72 -18.39
CA GLU A 134 -34.77 25.07 -18.10
C GLU A 134 -34.48 26.06 -19.24
N GLY A 135 -33.27 26.03 -19.81
CA GLY A 135 -32.92 26.83 -20.97
C GLY A 135 -33.76 26.48 -22.21
N ASN A 136 -33.91 25.19 -22.52
CA ASN A 136 -34.79 24.74 -23.61
C ASN A 136 -36.27 25.13 -23.38
N ARG A 137 -36.76 25.09 -22.13
CA ARG A 137 -38.13 25.52 -21.79
C ARG A 137 -38.32 27.01 -22.08
N LEU A 138 -37.39 27.87 -21.66
CA LEU A 138 -37.45 29.30 -21.95
C LEU A 138 -37.45 29.57 -23.46
N LEU A 139 -36.59 28.89 -24.22
CA LEU A 139 -36.50 29.01 -25.68
C LEU A 139 -37.74 28.50 -26.45
N THR A 140 -38.60 27.69 -25.81
CA THR A 140 -39.79 27.10 -26.45
C THR A 140 -41.11 27.59 -25.87
N SER A 141 -41.09 28.32 -24.74
CA SER A 141 -42.31 28.85 -24.12
C SER A 141 -42.88 30.03 -24.91
N SER A 142 -44.10 29.88 -25.44
CA SER A 142 -44.87 30.96 -26.08
C SER A 142 -45.29 32.09 -25.15
N ASN A 143 -45.01 31.96 -23.85
CA ASN A 143 -45.52 32.85 -22.79
C ASN A 143 -44.44 33.80 -22.24
N THR A 144 -43.22 33.75 -22.79
CA THR A 144 -42.12 34.62 -22.40
C THR A 144 -41.67 35.43 -23.62
N ASP A 145 -41.98 36.72 -23.66
CA ASP A 145 -41.53 37.65 -24.71
C ASP A 145 -40.02 37.95 -24.57
N LEU A 146 -39.19 36.93 -24.83
CA LEU A 146 -37.73 37.05 -24.83
C LEU A 146 -37.26 37.96 -25.97
N HIS A 147 -36.38 38.91 -25.65
CA HIS A 147 -35.75 39.69 -26.71
C HIS A 147 -34.76 38.78 -27.50
N PRO A 148 -34.61 38.93 -28.83
CA PRO A 148 -33.71 38.07 -29.63
C PRO A 148 -32.23 38.07 -29.18
N ARG A 149 -31.82 39.06 -28.37
CA ARG A 149 -30.51 39.04 -27.69
C ARG A 149 -30.46 38.00 -26.56
N GLU A 150 -31.49 37.94 -25.72
CA GLU A 150 -31.59 37.00 -24.58
C GLU A 150 -31.73 35.57 -25.11
N GLU A 151 -32.52 35.36 -26.16
CA GLU A 151 -32.65 34.08 -26.84
C GLU A 151 -31.30 33.54 -27.34
N ASN A 152 -30.47 34.41 -27.94
CA ASN A 152 -29.11 34.04 -28.38
C ASN A 152 -28.14 33.86 -27.21
N GLU A 153 -28.28 34.63 -26.13
CA GLU A 153 -27.46 34.51 -24.92
C GLU A 153 -27.70 33.17 -24.20
N ILE A 154 -28.96 32.78 -23.98
CA ILE A 154 -29.35 31.46 -23.45
C ILE A 154 -28.72 30.34 -24.30
N LYS A 155 -28.85 30.43 -25.64
CA LYS A 155 -28.26 29.43 -26.56
C LYS A 155 -26.75 29.32 -26.45
N GLU A 156 -26.02 30.43 -26.25
CA GLU A 156 -24.57 30.37 -26.11
C GLU A 156 -24.13 29.92 -24.71
N GLN A 157 -24.81 30.36 -23.65
CA GLN A 157 -24.58 29.87 -22.28
C GLN A 157 -24.75 28.34 -22.20
N MET A 158 -25.79 27.79 -22.83
CA MET A 158 -25.99 26.32 -22.92
C MET A 158 -24.87 25.60 -23.69
N LYS A 159 -24.35 26.19 -24.79
CA LYS A 159 -23.20 25.63 -25.52
C LYS A 159 -21.92 25.66 -24.69
N ILE A 160 -21.68 26.74 -23.95
CA ILE A 160 -20.52 26.87 -23.05
C ILE A 160 -20.60 25.83 -21.93
N LEU A 161 -21.75 25.73 -21.25
CA LEU A 161 -22.01 24.75 -20.21
C LEU A 161 -21.74 23.31 -20.70
N ASN A 162 -22.32 22.93 -21.84
CA ASN A 162 -22.14 21.59 -22.39
C ASN A 162 -20.69 21.31 -22.81
N ARG A 163 -19.97 22.31 -23.35
CA ARG A 163 -18.55 22.18 -23.72
C ARG A 163 -17.65 22.01 -22.49
N GLN A 164 -17.84 22.82 -21.44
CA GLN A 164 -17.04 22.70 -20.23
C GLN A 164 -17.35 21.39 -19.49
N TRP A 165 -18.62 21.00 -19.42
CA TRP A 165 -19.02 19.71 -18.83
C TRP A 165 -18.36 18.51 -19.53
N GLU A 166 -18.48 18.39 -20.85
CA GLU A 166 -17.87 17.25 -21.56
C GLU A 166 -16.34 17.34 -21.61
N SER A 167 -15.74 18.54 -21.55
CA SER A 167 -14.29 18.75 -21.35
C SER A 167 -13.82 18.18 -20.00
N LEU A 168 -14.44 18.62 -18.90
CA LEU A 168 -14.16 18.14 -17.55
C LEU A 168 -14.35 16.63 -17.45
N ARG A 169 -15.46 16.10 -17.99
CA ARG A 169 -15.77 14.68 -18.02
C ARG A 169 -14.73 13.87 -18.80
N ALA A 170 -14.32 14.32 -19.98
CA ALA A 170 -13.30 13.65 -20.79
C ALA A 170 -11.93 13.61 -20.09
N LYS A 171 -11.45 14.76 -19.57
CA LYS A 171 -10.22 14.83 -18.75
C LYS A 171 -10.27 13.86 -17.57
N SER A 172 -11.41 13.80 -16.88
CA SER A 172 -11.61 12.97 -15.68
C SER A 172 -11.56 11.48 -16.03
N LEU A 173 -12.30 11.05 -17.05
CA LEU A 173 -12.29 9.66 -17.52
C LEU A 173 -10.91 9.23 -18.04
N GLU A 174 -10.19 10.11 -18.75
CA GLU A 174 -8.81 9.84 -19.18
C GLU A 174 -7.87 9.68 -17.97
N ARG A 175 -8.01 10.51 -16.93
CA ARG A 175 -7.22 10.40 -15.70
C ARG A 175 -7.56 9.12 -14.92
N GLN A 176 -8.84 8.78 -14.78
CA GLN A 176 -9.30 7.54 -14.14
C GLN A 176 -8.75 6.29 -14.87
N PHE A 177 -8.84 6.27 -16.20
CA PHE A 177 -8.28 5.18 -17.03
C PHE A 177 -6.77 5.04 -16.86
N ASN A 178 -6.02 6.14 -16.90
CA ASN A 178 -4.56 6.11 -16.74
C ASN A 178 -4.14 5.73 -15.31
N LEU A 179 -4.87 6.18 -14.27
CA LEU A 179 -4.66 5.76 -12.88
C LEU A 179 -4.90 4.25 -12.72
N HIS A 180 -6.03 3.74 -13.22
CA HIS A 180 -6.36 2.32 -13.19
C HIS A 180 -5.30 1.48 -13.92
N LYS A 181 -4.89 1.89 -15.12
CA LYS A 181 -3.85 1.22 -15.92
C LYS A 181 -2.49 1.16 -15.19
N MET A 182 -2.07 2.24 -14.53
CA MET A 182 -0.82 2.26 -13.76
C MET A 182 -0.93 1.40 -12.50
N LEU A 183 -2.05 1.49 -11.78
CA LEU A 183 -2.35 0.71 -10.58
C LEU A 183 -2.28 -0.79 -10.88
N MET A 184 -3.00 -1.25 -11.90
CA MET A 184 -3.00 -2.64 -12.36
C MET A 184 -1.60 -3.11 -12.78
N LYS A 185 -0.84 -2.30 -13.53
CA LYS A 185 0.55 -2.63 -13.89
C LYS A 185 1.40 -2.87 -12.64
N LEU A 186 1.44 -1.93 -11.71
CA LEU A 186 2.30 -2.02 -10.52
C LEU A 186 1.90 -3.18 -9.59
N GLN A 187 0.62 -3.55 -9.55
CA GLN A 187 0.15 -4.73 -8.82
C GLN A 187 0.55 -6.04 -9.52
N ILE A 188 0.44 -6.11 -10.86
CA ILE A 188 0.91 -7.26 -11.65
C ILE A 188 2.43 -7.42 -11.50
N ASP A 189 3.19 -6.32 -11.53
CA ASP A 189 4.65 -6.32 -11.29
C ASP A 189 4.98 -6.88 -9.89
N GLN A 190 4.20 -6.54 -8.84
CA GLN A 190 4.36 -7.14 -7.51
C GLN A 190 3.99 -8.64 -7.49
N ILE A 191 2.91 -9.05 -8.17
CA ILE A 191 2.50 -10.46 -8.28
C ILE A 191 3.58 -11.29 -8.95
N GLU A 192 4.14 -10.85 -10.08
CA GLU A 192 5.18 -11.57 -10.82
C GLU A 192 6.53 -11.56 -10.06
N SER A 193 6.82 -10.50 -9.28
CA SER A 193 7.96 -10.47 -8.34
C SER A 193 7.81 -11.48 -7.19
N PHE A 194 6.64 -11.56 -6.56
CA PHE A 194 6.38 -12.47 -5.44
C PHE A 194 6.37 -13.94 -5.90
N ASP A 195 5.75 -14.23 -7.05
CA ASP A 195 5.78 -15.54 -7.71
C ASP A 195 7.22 -16.00 -8.00
N THR A 196 8.07 -15.10 -8.50
CA THR A 196 9.49 -15.36 -8.72
C THR A 196 10.22 -15.69 -7.42
N TRP A 197 9.96 -14.95 -6.33
CA TRP A 197 10.58 -15.20 -5.03
C TRP A 197 10.12 -16.53 -4.41
N LEU A 198 8.81 -16.82 -4.41
CA LEU A 198 8.26 -18.11 -3.95
C LEU A 198 8.89 -19.28 -4.70
N SER A 199 8.99 -19.19 -6.02
CA SER A 199 9.58 -20.24 -6.88
C SER A 199 11.07 -20.48 -6.57
N LEU A 200 11.81 -19.44 -6.16
CA LEU A 200 13.20 -19.56 -5.71
C LEU A 200 13.30 -20.16 -4.30
N ALA A 201 12.39 -19.80 -3.39
CA ALA A 201 12.31 -20.35 -2.04
C ALA A 201 11.92 -21.84 -2.05
N GLU A 202 10.91 -22.23 -2.83
CA GLU A 202 10.50 -23.63 -3.06
C GLU A 202 11.65 -24.45 -3.63
N LYS A 203 12.39 -23.91 -4.61
CA LYS A 203 13.58 -24.56 -5.17
C LYS A 203 14.70 -24.73 -4.14
N ARG A 204 14.92 -23.74 -3.26
CA ARG A 204 15.89 -23.82 -2.15
C ARG A 204 15.49 -24.89 -1.14
N ILE A 205 14.20 -24.93 -0.78
CA ILE A 205 13.62 -25.98 0.08
C ILE A 205 13.86 -27.35 -0.53
N ALA A 206 13.44 -27.56 -1.77
CA ALA A 206 13.53 -28.85 -2.46
C ALA A 206 14.97 -29.37 -2.62
N SER A 207 15.95 -28.47 -2.81
CA SER A 207 17.35 -28.85 -3.10
C SER A 207 18.28 -28.87 -1.89
N GLN A 208 18.00 -28.10 -0.82
CA GLN A 208 18.92 -27.95 0.32
C GLN A 208 18.30 -28.23 1.70
N LEU A 209 16.99 -28.09 1.85
CA LEU A 209 16.32 -28.23 3.16
C LEU A 209 15.39 -29.45 3.27
N ASN A 210 15.03 -30.11 2.15
CA ASN A 210 14.10 -31.25 2.19
C ASN A 210 14.73 -32.51 2.78
N SER A 211 15.91 -32.91 2.32
CA SER A 211 16.68 -33.98 2.96
C SER A 211 17.13 -33.57 4.37
N MET A 212 17.56 -34.52 5.20
CA MET A 212 18.28 -34.24 6.43
C MET A 212 19.73 -34.70 6.25
N GLU A 213 20.69 -33.81 6.46
CA GLU A 213 22.11 -34.18 6.42
C GLU A 213 22.47 -34.98 7.68
N GLN A 214 23.27 -36.04 7.53
CA GLN A 214 23.55 -37.02 8.61
C GLN A 214 24.75 -36.63 9.49
N ASP A 215 25.49 -35.60 9.09
CA ASP A 215 26.66 -35.09 9.78
C ASP A 215 26.34 -33.77 10.52
N LEU A 216 26.95 -33.56 11.70
CA LEU A 216 26.77 -32.34 12.48
C LEU A 216 27.10 -31.04 11.69
N PRO A 217 28.17 -30.98 10.85
CA PRO A 217 28.40 -29.84 9.95
C PRO A 217 27.32 -29.63 8.88
N GLY A 218 26.64 -30.69 8.45
CA GLY A 218 25.48 -30.65 7.57
C GLY A 218 24.25 -30.07 8.26
N VAL A 219 23.87 -30.60 9.42
CA VAL A 219 22.75 -30.06 10.23
C VAL A 219 22.95 -28.58 10.55
N GLU A 220 24.17 -28.18 10.92
CA GLU A 220 24.54 -26.77 11.16
C GLU A 220 24.45 -25.91 9.87
N ARG A 221 24.80 -26.45 8.69
CA ARG A 221 24.58 -25.75 7.40
C ARG A 221 23.08 -25.59 7.11
N GLN A 222 22.28 -26.64 7.30
CA GLN A 222 20.83 -26.59 7.08
C GLN A 222 20.16 -25.59 8.04
N TYR A 223 20.61 -25.51 9.29
CA TYR A 223 20.13 -24.52 10.27
C TYR A 223 20.38 -23.08 9.80
N ARG A 224 21.58 -22.75 9.31
CA ARG A 224 21.90 -21.41 8.76
C ARG A 224 21.08 -21.08 7.52
N LEU A 225 20.91 -22.03 6.61
CA LEU A 225 20.10 -21.85 5.40
C LEU A 225 18.61 -21.64 5.72
N LEU A 226 18.12 -22.29 6.78
CA LEU A 226 16.76 -22.10 7.28
C LEU A 226 16.59 -20.73 7.97
N ALA A 227 17.56 -20.30 8.77
CA ALA A 227 17.57 -18.97 9.38
C ALA A 227 17.58 -17.85 8.32
N GLN A 228 18.40 -17.97 7.28
CA GLN A 228 18.38 -17.03 6.15
C GLN A 228 17.01 -17.01 5.45
N LEU A 229 16.36 -18.18 5.26
CA LEU A 229 15.03 -18.25 4.67
C LEU A 229 13.95 -17.64 5.59
N GLN A 230 14.10 -17.74 6.91
CA GLN A 230 13.24 -17.10 7.90
C GLN A 230 13.40 -15.56 7.88
N ASP A 231 14.62 -15.04 7.74
CA ASP A 231 14.87 -13.60 7.56
C ASP A 231 14.28 -13.08 6.24
N GLU A 232 14.44 -13.84 5.15
CA GLU A 232 13.82 -13.52 3.85
C GLU A 232 12.28 -13.55 3.93
N LEU A 233 11.68 -14.49 4.66
CA LEU A 233 10.22 -14.52 4.92
C LEU A 233 9.74 -13.27 5.66
N VAL A 234 10.43 -12.86 6.73
CA VAL A 234 10.08 -11.64 7.49
C VAL A 234 10.20 -10.40 6.60
N ALA A 235 11.21 -10.32 5.73
CA ALA A 235 11.34 -9.23 4.77
C ALA A 235 10.21 -9.19 3.73
N GLN A 236 9.70 -10.35 3.29
CA GLN A 236 8.61 -10.44 2.31
C GLN A 236 7.21 -10.21 2.90
N GLN A 237 7.04 -10.20 4.23
CA GLN A 237 5.73 -9.98 4.87
C GLN A 237 5.05 -8.69 4.37
N GLN A 238 5.81 -7.60 4.18
CA GLN A 238 5.27 -6.34 3.65
C GLN A 238 4.74 -6.48 2.21
N MET A 239 5.33 -7.37 1.39
CA MET A 239 4.82 -7.67 0.05
C MET A 239 3.52 -8.47 0.13
N THR A 240 3.43 -9.46 1.02
CA THR A 240 2.18 -10.21 1.27
C THR A 240 1.06 -9.30 1.77
N GLU A 241 1.35 -8.37 2.68
CA GLU A 241 0.39 -7.36 3.15
C GLU A 241 -0.05 -6.38 2.04
N SER A 242 0.87 -5.99 1.14
CA SER A 242 0.55 -5.19 -0.04
C SER A 242 -0.40 -5.93 -0.98
N LEU A 243 -0.10 -7.19 -1.29
CA LEU A 243 -0.90 -8.06 -2.16
C LEU A 243 -2.27 -8.40 -1.57
N GLN A 244 -2.38 -8.63 -0.25
CA GLN A 244 -3.68 -8.81 0.42
C GLN A 244 -4.56 -7.54 0.33
N ASN A 245 -3.95 -6.36 0.26
CA ASN A 245 -4.63 -5.08 0.14
C ASN A 245 -4.67 -4.55 -1.31
N MET A 246 -4.50 -5.43 -2.31
CA MET A 246 -4.64 -5.10 -3.73
C MET A 246 -6.04 -4.55 -4.03
N VAL A 247 -6.11 -3.55 -4.90
CA VAL A 247 -7.37 -3.00 -5.41
C VAL A 247 -7.60 -3.64 -6.78
N ILE A 248 -8.57 -4.55 -6.86
CA ILE A 248 -8.98 -5.17 -8.12
C ILE A 248 -10.26 -4.46 -8.57
N VAL A 249 -10.24 -3.86 -9.75
CA VAL A 249 -11.42 -3.23 -10.36
C VAL A 249 -12.09 -4.25 -11.27
N VAL A 250 -13.35 -4.59 -10.98
CA VAL A 250 -14.16 -5.43 -11.86
C VAL A 250 -14.61 -4.60 -13.05
N ASP A 251 -14.13 -4.94 -14.24
CA ASP A 251 -14.52 -4.27 -15.48
C ASP A 251 -15.88 -4.82 -15.98
N ASP A 252 -16.95 -4.14 -15.56
CA ASP A 252 -18.35 -4.47 -15.87
C ASP A 252 -18.65 -4.42 -17.39
N SER A 253 -17.74 -3.87 -18.21
CA SER A 253 -17.86 -3.85 -19.68
C SER A 253 -17.84 -5.24 -20.33
N SER A 254 -17.46 -6.29 -19.59
CA SER A 254 -17.54 -7.69 -20.03
C SER A 254 -18.93 -8.10 -20.54
N VAL A 255 -20.00 -7.46 -20.06
CA VAL A 255 -21.39 -7.66 -20.51
C VAL A 255 -21.61 -7.22 -21.97
N ASN A 256 -20.84 -6.25 -22.46
CA ASN A 256 -21.05 -5.58 -23.76
C ASN A 256 -20.02 -5.93 -24.85
N GLY A 257 -19.18 -6.96 -24.62
CA GLY A 257 -18.48 -7.72 -25.66
C GLY A 257 -17.55 -6.96 -26.63
N THR A 258 -17.18 -5.72 -26.32
CA THR A 258 -16.49 -4.82 -27.25
C THR A 258 -15.12 -4.38 -26.72
N ASN A 259 -14.07 -4.98 -27.30
CA ASN A 259 -12.68 -4.50 -27.26
C ASN A 259 -11.99 -4.45 -25.87
N SER A 260 -12.11 -5.51 -25.06
CA SER A 260 -11.12 -5.76 -23.99
C SER A 260 -9.79 -6.22 -24.60
N LEU A 261 -9.01 -5.25 -25.10
CA LEU A 261 -7.65 -5.43 -25.63
C LEU A 261 -6.57 -5.12 -24.57
N THR A 262 -6.98 -4.72 -23.37
CA THR A 262 -6.18 -3.87 -22.49
C THR A 262 -5.64 -4.57 -21.24
N SER A 263 -6.14 -5.76 -20.87
CA SER A 263 -5.60 -6.53 -19.75
C SER A 263 -5.21 -7.95 -20.12
N LYS A 264 -3.97 -8.31 -19.75
CA LYS A 264 -3.39 -9.67 -19.77
C LYS A 264 -4.08 -10.61 -18.76
N TYR A 265 -4.84 -10.06 -17.81
CA TYR A 265 -5.47 -10.77 -16.70
C TYR A 265 -6.87 -10.20 -16.40
N THR A 266 -7.88 -11.06 -16.29
CA THR A 266 -9.19 -10.71 -15.74
C THR A 266 -9.13 -10.56 -14.21
N SER A 267 -10.17 -9.97 -13.59
CA SER A 267 -10.32 -9.95 -12.11
C SER A 267 -10.13 -11.36 -11.53
N THR A 268 -10.83 -12.33 -12.12
CA THR A 268 -10.77 -13.75 -11.78
C THR A 268 -9.36 -14.37 -11.94
N ASP A 269 -8.57 -13.98 -12.94
CA ASP A 269 -7.18 -14.48 -13.08
C ASP A 269 -6.27 -13.97 -11.96
N ILE A 270 -6.49 -12.72 -11.54
CA ILE A 270 -5.75 -12.07 -10.45
C ILE A 270 -6.15 -12.69 -9.11
N GLU A 271 -7.44 -12.90 -8.86
CA GLU A 271 -7.96 -13.56 -7.66
C GLU A 271 -7.43 -15.00 -7.55
N ASN A 272 -7.45 -15.76 -8.64
CA ASN A 272 -6.90 -17.12 -8.71
C ASN A 272 -5.37 -17.14 -8.47
N LYS A 273 -4.61 -16.22 -9.09
CA LYS A 273 -3.18 -16.05 -8.84
C LYS A 273 -2.91 -15.72 -7.36
N LEU A 274 -3.60 -14.72 -6.81
CA LEU A 274 -3.41 -14.28 -5.42
C LEU A 274 -3.74 -15.40 -4.42
N SER A 275 -4.76 -16.22 -4.70
CA SER A 275 -5.09 -17.42 -3.94
C SER A 275 -3.94 -18.44 -3.96
N ASN A 276 -3.45 -18.82 -5.14
CA ASN A 276 -2.35 -19.78 -5.26
C ASN A 276 -1.03 -19.29 -4.62
N LEU A 277 -0.71 -18.01 -4.76
CA LEU A 277 0.46 -17.41 -4.11
C LEU A 277 0.33 -17.41 -2.58
N SER A 278 -0.89 -17.25 -2.06
CA SER A 278 -1.18 -17.31 -0.61
C SER A 278 -1.10 -18.73 -0.07
N GLU A 279 -1.53 -19.73 -0.83
CA GLU A 279 -1.37 -21.16 -0.50
C GLU A 279 0.11 -21.56 -0.46
N ARG A 280 0.88 -21.21 -1.50
CA ARG A 280 2.32 -21.48 -1.59
C ARG A 280 3.10 -20.80 -0.46
N TRP A 281 2.78 -19.54 -0.17
CA TRP A 281 3.31 -18.82 0.99
C TRP A 281 3.03 -19.54 2.32
N ALA A 282 1.78 -19.96 2.56
CA ALA A 282 1.41 -20.70 3.76
C ALA A 282 2.18 -22.03 3.88
N ASN A 283 2.32 -22.78 2.78
CA ASN A 283 3.09 -24.01 2.71
C ASN A 283 4.57 -23.81 3.05
N ILE A 284 5.19 -22.72 2.56
CA ILE A 284 6.57 -22.35 2.91
C ILE A 284 6.69 -22.00 4.39
N CYS A 285 5.79 -21.16 4.94
CA CYS A 285 5.80 -20.80 6.36
C CYS A 285 5.67 -22.04 7.26
N THR A 286 4.73 -22.95 6.97
CA THR A 286 4.57 -24.21 7.70
C THR A 286 5.77 -25.14 7.52
N PHE A 287 6.38 -25.21 6.33
CA PHE A 287 7.62 -25.97 6.14
C PHE A 287 8.75 -25.43 7.01
N VAL A 288 8.97 -24.11 7.01
CA VAL A 288 10.07 -23.48 7.77
C VAL A 288 9.88 -23.66 9.27
N GLN A 289 8.66 -23.46 9.78
CA GLN A 289 8.31 -23.71 11.18
C GLN A 289 8.58 -25.18 11.59
N ASN A 290 8.08 -26.14 10.82
CA ASN A 290 8.24 -27.57 11.12
C ASN A 290 9.71 -28.01 11.01
N ARG A 291 10.44 -27.52 10.00
CA ARG A 291 11.86 -27.82 9.81
C ARG A 291 12.73 -27.20 10.91
N TRP A 292 12.35 -26.04 11.45
CA TRP A 292 13.06 -25.42 12.57
C TRP A 292 12.99 -26.29 13.82
N ILE A 293 11.77 -26.72 14.19
CA ILE A 293 11.55 -27.59 15.36
C ILE A 293 12.39 -28.87 15.23
N LEU A 294 12.30 -29.55 14.08
CA LEU A 294 13.07 -30.76 13.80
C LEU A 294 14.59 -30.55 13.89
N LEU A 295 15.12 -29.44 13.36
CA LEU A 295 16.56 -29.16 13.44
C LEU A 295 17.03 -28.84 14.87
N GLN A 296 16.18 -28.25 15.73
CA GLN A 296 16.52 -28.06 17.14
C GLN A 296 16.54 -29.39 17.91
N GLU A 297 15.54 -30.24 17.70
CA GLU A 297 15.47 -31.59 18.29
C GLU A 297 16.70 -32.42 17.89
N VAL A 298 17.03 -32.46 16.59
CA VAL A 298 18.18 -33.20 16.06
C VAL A 298 19.51 -32.62 16.54
N LYS A 299 19.63 -31.29 16.69
CA LYS A 299 20.83 -30.66 17.25
C LYS A 299 21.08 -31.12 18.70
N ILE A 300 20.04 -31.11 19.55
CA ILE A 300 20.15 -31.53 20.95
C ILE A 300 20.60 -32.99 21.05
N GLU A 301 20.00 -33.88 20.27
CA GLU A 301 20.39 -35.30 20.22
C GLU A 301 21.83 -35.50 19.71
N LEU A 302 22.27 -34.77 18.68
CA LEU A 302 23.65 -34.85 18.19
C LEU A 302 24.68 -34.32 19.19
N GLU A 303 24.36 -33.26 19.94
CA GLU A 303 25.20 -32.75 21.03
C GLU A 303 25.29 -33.78 22.17
N GLN A 304 24.18 -34.44 22.52
CA GLN A 304 24.15 -35.51 23.52
C GLN A 304 24.91 -36.76 23.08
N VAL A 305 24.82 -37.16 21.80
CA VAL A 305 25.63 -38.25 21.22
C VAL A 305 27.11 -37.91 21.25
N LYS A 306 27.49 -36.68 20.84
CA LYS A 306 28.89 -36.21 20.89
C LYS A 306 29.45 -36.26 22.31
N PHE A 307 28.73 -35.74 23.30
CA PHE A 307 29.14 -35.78 24.71
C PHE A 307 29.35 -37.22 25.21
N ASN A 308 28.47 -38.14 24.82
CA ASN A 308 28.60 -39.57 25.17
C ASN A 308 29.81 -40.23 24.50
N LEU A 309 30.10 -39.91 23.23
CA LEU A 309 31.30 -40.37 22.53
C LEU A 309 32.58 -39.83 23.18
N GLU A 310 32.64 -38.53 23.51
CA GLU A 310 33.79 -37.94 24.22
C GLU A 310 34.00 -38.55 25.62
N LYS A 311 32.92 -38.96 26.30
CA LYS A 311 33.00 -39.71 27.57
C LYS A 311 33.53 -41.13 27.35
N PHE A 312 33.07 -41.82 26.31
CA PHE A 312 33.48 -43.19 25.98
C PHE A 312 34.94 -43.27 25.53
N ILE A 313 35.40 -42.34 24.68
CA ILE A 313 36.80 -42.23 24.25
C ILE A 313 37.72 -42.02 25.46
N ARG A 314 37.38 -41.08 26.36
CA ARG A 314 38.16 -40.86 27.60
C ARG A 314 38.21 -42.09 28.51
N TRP A 315 37.16 -42.92 28.52
CA TRP A 315 37.15 -44.17 29.26
C TRP A 315 38.02 -45.26 28.60
N ILE A 316 37.96 -45.40 27.26
CA ILE A 316 38.83 -46.30 26.50
C ILE A 316 40.29 -45.91 26.68
N THR A 317 40.68 -44.67 26.40
CA THR A 317 42.07 -44.22 26.53
C THR A 317 42.61 -44.40 27.94
N ARG A 318 41.78 -44.18 28.97
CA ARG A 318 42.14 -44.49 30.36
C ARG A 318 42.37 -45.99 30.58
N LYS A 319 41.55 -46.86 29.99
CA LYS A 319 41.70 -48.32 30.11
C LYS A 319 42.90 -48.85 29.33
N GLU A 320 43.19 -48.28 28.16
CA GLU A 320 44.42 -48.52 27.40
C GLU A 320 45.65 -48.10 28.21
N ASP A 321 45.63 -46.92 28.85
CA ASP A 321 46.64 -46.44 29.79
C ASP A 321 46.83 -47.34 31.03
N GLU A 322 45.73 -47.88 31.60
CA GLU A 322 45.77 -48.81 32.74
C GLU A 322 46.43 -50.14 32.32
N VAL A 323 46.06 -50.69 31.16
CA VAL A 323 46.64 -51.93 30.62
C VAL A 323 48.10 -51.75 30.19
N ALA A 324 48.45 -50.63 29.53
CA ALA A 324 49.81 -50.34 29.10
C ALA A 324 50.79 -50.23 30.28
N LYS A 325 50.33 -49.71 31.43
CA LYS A 325 51.12 -49.67 32.67
C LYS A 325 51.37 -51.07 33.22
N MET A 326 50.34 -51.92 33.30
CA MET A 326 50.50 -53.32 33.76
C MET A 326 51.46 -54.13 32.87
N ILE A 327 51.44 -53.90 31.55
CA ILE A 327 52.35 -54.55 30.60
C ILE A 327 53.81 -54.04 30.75
N ALA A 328 54.00 -52.82 31.24
CA ALA A 328 55.31 -52.22 31.47
C ALA A 328 55.93 -52.57 32.84
N GLU A 329 55.19 -53.23 33.75
CA GLU A 329 55.70 -53.65 35.06
C GLU A 329 56.61 -54.90 34.92
N PRO A 330 57.89 -54.85 35.32
CA PRO A 330 58.87 -55.91 34.98
C PRO A 330 58.76 -57.20 35.82
N HIS A 331 57.72 -57.35 36.66
CA HIS A 331 57.61 -58.42 37.66
C HIS A 331 56.65 -59.57 37.26
N LEU A 332 56.75 -60.07 36.01
CA LEU A 332 56.01 -61.26 35.54
C LEU A 332 56.43 -62.60 36.19
N SER A 333 57.27 -62.58 37.23
CA SER A 333 57.77 -63.78 37.92
C SER A 333 57.10 -64.03 39.28
N ASP A 334 56.16 -63.19 39.71
CA ASP A 334 55.44 -63.35 40.98
C ASP A 334 53.96 -63.72 40.74
N THR A 335 53.54 -64.86 41.30
CA THR A 335 52.24 -65.47 41.01
C THR A 335 51.09 -64.67 41.62
N ASP A 336 51.32 -64.04 42.78
CA ASP A 336 50.28 -63.25 43.46
C ASP A 336 50.07 -61.91 42.75
N VAL A 337 51.12 -61.30 42.21
CA VAL A 337 51.02 -60.08 41.37
C VAL A 337 50.23 -60.37 40.10
N LEU A 338 50.50 -61.49 39.43
CA LEU A 338 49.74 -61.92 38.24
C LEU A 338 48.27 -62.22 38.57
N MET A 339 47.97 -62.85 39.72
CA MET A 339 46.59 -63.02 40.16
C MET A 339 45.90 -61.69 40.50
N GLN A 340 46.62 -60.75 41.11
CA GLN A 340 46.08 -59.44 41.48
C GLN A 340 45.79 -58.56 40.24
N GLN A 341 46.69 -58.55 39.24
CA GLN A 341 46.46 -57.92 37.93
C GLN A 341 45.28 -58.60 37.20
N ALA A 342 45.22 -59.93 37.17
CA ALA A 342 44.11 -60.66 36.54
C ALA A 342 42.75 -60.43 37.23
N HIS A 343 42.75 -60.23 38.56
CA HIS A 343 41.55 -59.86 39.32
C HIS A 343 41.16 -58.40 39.08
N ALA A 344 42.12 -57.47 38.92
CA ALA A 344 41.83 -56.08 38.56
C ALA A 344 41.20 -55.95 37.16
N ILE A 345 41.62 -56.81 36.21
CA ILE A 345 41.04 -56.87 34.85
C ILE A 345 39.64 -57.51 34.84
N LYS A 346 39.33 -58.43 35.77
CA LYS A 346 38.05 -59.17 35.80
C LYS A 346 36.87 -58.48 36.48
N VAL A 347 37.08 -57.34 37.15
CA VAL A 347 36.09 -56.73 38.07
C VAL A 347 35.62 -55.33 37.62
N THR A 348 35.90 -54.94 36.37
CA THR A 348 35.32 -53.76 35.70
C THR A 348 34.91 -54.08 34.27
#